data_AF-E2NBV6-F1
#
_entry.id   AF-E2NBV6-F1
#
_cell.length_a   1.000
_cell.length_b   1.000
_cell.length_c   1.000
_cell.angle_alpha   90.00
_cell.angle_beta   90.00
_cell.angle_gamma   90.00
#
_symmetry.space_group_name_H-M   'P 1'
#
loop_
_entity.id
_entity.type
_entity.pdbx_description
1 polymer ?
#
loop_
_entity_poly.entity_id
_entity_poly.type
_entity_poly.pdbx_seq_one_letter_code
_entity_poly.pdbx_strand_id
1 'polypeptide(L)'
;SVMDVSAEYGLTDSVVIQVNSTAEYAELCTFKTGEDWKTIVRSKIRKGNCVFRNLGASIVYLPVVVKKDKTEVLDAPFILRKGGAVKKLIPSKQKRTMRLNRKYILLTNWTNRWYELIGGRFEASNDSDFRNADLLHTICDFPVYCNEVKLQTTKSYRYVRYVSSKVSKSALAELAFFCNEKEIKGRAMGEGLSPPSQKRAFDHDLMSIADPQQKDYWVGLDLEQPCRLDKLVYYPRNDDNFIVIGEVYELFYCDKGDWHSLGIMTAESGELVYENVPGNALYLLKNRTKGKEERIFTYENDRQVWW
;
A
#
# COMPACT_ATOMS: atom_id res chain seq x y z
N SER A 1 31.90 14.49 9.67
CA SER A 1 31.78 14.38 8.21
C SER A 1 30.88 13.20 7.91
N VAL A 2 29.89 13.36 7.03
CA VAL A 2 29.09 12.23 6.54
C VAL A 2 29.90 11.60 5.40
N MET A 3 30.16 10.30 5.47
CA MET A 3 30.89 9.57 4.44
C MET A 3 29.99 9.39 3.22
N ASP A 4 30.47 9.74 2.03
CA ASP A 4 29.77 9.52 0.76
C ASP A 4 29.92 8.06 0.35
N VAL A 5 28.87 7.27 0.57
CA VAL A 5 28.80 5.83 0.25
C VAL A 5 28.08 5.58 -1.08
N SER A 6 27.83 6.60 -1.89
CA SER A 6 27.01 6.49 -3.11
C SER A 6 27.59 5.52 -4.15
N ALA A 7 28.91 5.37 -4.18
CA ALA A 7 29.61 4.39 -5.04
C ALA A 7 29.37 2.94 -4.61
N GLU A 8 29.16 2.68 -3.31
CA GLU A 8 28.85 1.35 -2.77
C GLU A 8 27.45 0.88 -3.17
N TYR A 9 26.55 1.82 -3.49
CA TYR A 9 25.22 1.57 -4.02
C TYR A 9 25.14 1.58 -5.55
N GLY A 10 26.28 1.69 -6.26
CA GLY A 10 26.34 1.69 -7.73
C GLY A 10 25.68 2.91 -8.39
N LEU A 11 25.53 4.02 -7.65
CA LEU A 11 24.91 5.24 -8.17
C LEU A 11 25.87 5.98 -9.09
N THR A 12 25.47 6.21 -10.34
CA THR A 12 26.34 6.79 -11.38
C THR A 12 25.71 7.97 -12.11
N ASP A 13 24.41 8.22 -11.94
CA ASP A 13 23.74 9.32 -12.62
C ASP A 13 24.15 10.67 -12.04
N SER A 14 24.08 11.70 -12.88
CA SER A 14 24.39 13.08 -12.48
C SER A 14 23.40 14.03 -13.10
N VAL A 15 23.20 15.17 -12.43
CA VAL A 15 22.35 16.25 -12.92
C VAL A 15 23.07 17.58 -12.78
N VAL A 16 22.94 18.42 -13.80
CA VAL A 16 23.33 19.81 -13.75
C VAL A 16 22.06 20.62 -13.59
N ILE A 17 21.96 21.39 -12.51
CA ILE A 17 20.87 22.34 -12.32
C ILE A 17 21.39 23.76 -12.47
N GLN A 18 20.64 24.58 -13.20
CA GLN A 18 20.84 26.02 -13.22
C GLN A 18 20.13 26.61 -12.00
N VAL A 19 20.86 27.41 -11.25
CA VAL A 19 20.39 27.99 -9.99
C VAL A 19 20.55 29.50 -10.07
N ASN A 20 19.44 30.21 -9.88
CA ASN A 20 19.45 31.66 -9.74
C ASN A 20 19.53 32.03 -8.26
N SER A 21 20.70 31.80 -7.66
CA SER A 21 20.95 32.08 -6.24
C SER A 21 22.35 32.62 -6.01
N THR A 22 22.50 33.48 -5.01
CA THR A 22 23.79 34.01 -4.54
C THR A 22 24.43 33.14 -3.46
N ALA A 23 23.79 32.02 -3.08
CA ALA A 23 24.33 31.09 -2.10
C ALA A 23 25.63 30.44 -2.59
N GLU A 24 26.47 29.97 -1.66
CA GLU A 24 27.69 29.23 -2.03
C GLU A 24 27.37 27.79 -2.44
N TYR A 25 26.33 27.20 -1.86
CA TYR A 25 25.94 25.82 -2.08
C TYR A 25 24.45 25.71 -2.38
N ALA A 26 24.11 24.71 -3.17
CA ALA A 26 22.75 24.19 -3.31
C ALA A 26 22.73 22.74 -2.83
N GLU A 27 21.57 22.30 -2.37
CA GLU A 27 21.30 20.95 -1.92
C GLU A 27 20.22 20.29 -2.78
N LEU A 28 20.24 18.95 -2.84
CA LEU A 28 19.10 18.16 -3.27
C LEU A 28 18.47 17.45 -2.08
N CYS A 29 17.16 17.56 -1.96
CA CYS A 29 16.36 16.81 -1.02
C CYS A 29 15.64 15.65 -1.71
N THR A 30 15.44 14.56 -0.98
CA THR A 30 14.50 13.48 -1.33
C THR A 30 13.39 13.39 -0.28
N PHE A 31 12.22 12.91 -0.65
CA PHE A 31 11.14 12.73 0.30
C PHE A 31 11.37 11.51 1.21
N LYS A 32 11.37 11.72 2.52
CA LYS A 32 11.47 10.66 3.52
C LYS A 32 10.10 10.43 4.16
N THR A 33 9.60 9.21 4.03
CA THR A 33 8.34 8.75 4.64
C THR A 33 8.30 9.12 6.14
N GLY A 34 7.22 9.76 6.58
CA GLY A 34 7.00 10.18 7.97
C GLY A 34 7.75 11.46 8.41
N GLU A 35 8.64 12.02 7.57
CA GLU A 35 9.42 13.22 7.90
C GLU A 35 9.26 14.38 6.91
N ASP A 36 9.05 14.12 5.62
CA ASP A 36 9.05 15.08 4.49
C ASP A 36 10.44 15.21 3.78
N TRP A 37 10.69 16.31 3.07
CA TRP A 37 11.93 16.57 2.33
C TRP A 37 13.17 16.56 3.21
N LYS A 38 14.15 15.71 2.86
CA LYS A 38 15.43 15.61 3.55
C LYS A 38 16.60 15.79 2.59
N THR A 39 17.53 16.67 2.93
CA THR A 39 18.80 16.86 2.21
C THR A 39 19.59 15.55 2.16
N ILE A 40 20.02 15.16 0.96
CA ILE A 40 20.86 13.97 0.76
C ILE A 40 22.25 14.31 0.20
N VAL A 41 22.38 15.41 -0.53
CA VAL A 41 23.64 15.82 -1.15
C VAL A 41 23.68 17.34 -1.30
N ARG A 42 24.89 17.90 -1.25
CA ARG A 42 25.17 19.31 -1.49
C ARG A 42 26.23 19.46 -2.57
N SER A 43 26.16 20.54 -3.33
CA SER A 43 27.19 20.87 -4.30
C SER A 43 27.38 22.39 -4.40
N LYS A 44 28.59 22.79 -4.80
CA LYS A 44 29.00 24.20 -4.84
C LYS A 44 28.44 24.86 -6.09
N ILE A 45 27.86 26.04 -5.92
CA ILE A 45 27.37 26.84 -7.04
C ILE A 45 28.57 27.50 -7.72
N ARG A 46 28.73 27.25 -9.03
CA ARG A 46 29.78 27.83 -9.87
C ARG A 46 29.16 28.47 -11.11
N LYS A 47 29.28 29.79 -11.24
CA LYS A 47 28.73 30.56 -12.36
C LYS A 47 27.24 30.22 -12.62
N GLY A 48 26.43 30.16 -11.55
CA GLY A 48 24.99 29.85 -11.61
C GLY A 48 24.65 28.39 -11.91
N ASN A 49 25.62 27.48 -11.93
CA ASN A 49 25.40 26.05 -12.14
C ASN A 49 25.82 25.25 -10.91
N CYS A 50 25.08 24.18 -10.63
CA CYS A 50 25.40 23.21 -9.61
C CYS A 50 25.38 21.80 -10.22
N VAL A 51 26.40 21.00 -9.90
CA VAL A 51 26.52 19.63 -10.44
C VAL A 51 26.44 18.63 -9.30
N PHE A 52 25.43 17.77 -9.34
CA PHE A 52 25.26 16.68 -8.38
C PHE A 52 25.60 15.35 -9.06
N ARG A 53 26.36 14.51 -8.38
CA ARG A 53 26.88 13.24 -8.91
C ARG A 53 26.43 12.09 -8.03
N ASN A 54 26.53 10.88 -8.57
CA ASN A 54 26.23 9.62 -7.89
C ASN A 54 24.79 9.61 -7.34
N LEU A 55 23.85 10.06 -8.15
CA LEU A 55 22.43 10.10 -7.81
C LEU A 55 21.74 8.80 -8.22
N GLY A 56 20.65 8.49 -7.51
CA GLY A 56 19.73 7.42 -7.88
C GLY A 56 18.79 7.89 -8.98
N ALA A 57 18.71 7.12 -10.06
CA ALA A 57 17.63 7.25 -11.03
C ALA A 57 16.31 6.74 -10.44
N SER A 58 15.21 7.20 -11.02
CA SER A 58 13.84 6.90 -10.64
C SER A 58 13.47 7.35 -9.22
N ILE A 59 13.99 8.51 -8.82
CA ILE A 59 13.71 9.18 -7.54
C ILE A 59 13.31 10.63 -7.82
N VAL A 60 12.47 11.19 -6.95
CA VAL A 60 12.13 12.62 -6.97
C VAL A 60 13.09 13.42 -6.10
N TYR A 61 13.65 14.48 -6.69
CA TYR A 61 14.53 15.43 -6.04
C TYR A 61 13.89 16.82 -5.98
N LEU A 62 14.12 17.53 -4.87
CA LEU A 62 13.77 18.94 -4.71
C LEU A 62 15.06 19.75 -4.51
N PRO A 63 15.42 20.67 -5.44
CA PRO A 63 16.59 21.51 -5.28
C PRO A 63 16.31 22.68 -4.35
N VAL A 64 17.19 22.89 -3.37
CA VAL A 64 17.03 23.91 -2.34
C VAL A 64 18.35 24.61 -2.01
N VAL A 65 18.25 25.72 -1.28
CA VAL A 65 19.33 26.29 -0.47
C VAL A 65 18.91 26.22 0.99
N VAL A 66 19.70 25.53 1.80
CA VAL A 66 19.53 25.49 3.26
C VAL A 66 20.30 26.65 3.88
N LYS A 67 19.58 27.59 4.48
CA LYS A 67 20.11 28.67 5.32
C LYS A 67 19.87 28.31 6.80
N LYS A 68 20.55 28.98 7.74
CA LYS A 68 20.51 28.68 9.18
C LYS A 68 19.11 28.38 9.72
N ASP A 69 18.11 29.17 9.31
CA ASP A 69 16.76 29.10 9.88
C ASP A 69 15.67 28.81 8.83
N LYS A 70 16.03 28.58 7.56
CA LYS A 70 15.05 28.34 6.49
C LYS A 70 15.62 27.56 5.31
N THR A 71 14.75 26.78 4.67
CA THR A 71 15.01 26.14 3.39
C THR A 71 14.34 26.97 2.29
N GLU A 72 15.11 27.41 1.30
CA GLU A 72 14.61 28.13 0.13
C GLU A 72 14.58 27.20 -1.07
N VAL A 73 13.41 26.99 -1.67
CA VAL A 73 13.27 26.12 -2.85
C VAL A 73 13.75 26.87 -4.09
N LEU A 74 14.63 26.23 -4.86
CA LEU A 74 15.24 26.81 -6.05
C LEU A 74 14.45 26.58 -7.33
N ASP A 75 13.77 25.43 -7.43
CA ASP A 75 13.04 25.00 -8.63
C ASP A 75 11.97 23.97 -8.24
N ALA A 76 11.12 23.60 -9.19
CA ALA A 76 10.12 22.55 -8.99
C ALA A 76 10.78 21.19 -8.66
N PRO A 77 10.10 20.31 -7.91
CA PRO A 77 10.51 18.92 -7.77
C PRO A 77 10.69 18.27 -9.15
N PHE A 78 11.62 17.33 -9.28
CA PHE A 78 11.86 16.66 -10.54
C PHE A 78 12.21 15.18 -10.36
N ILE A 79 11.82 14.37 -11.35
CA ILE A 79 12.24 12.96 -11.44
C ILE A 79 13.55 12.92 -12.22
N LEU A 80 14.58 12.33 -11.61
CA LEU A 80 15.80 11.96 -12.33
C LEU A 80 15.59 10.58 -12.97
N ARG A 81 15.75 10.48 -14.28
CA ARG A 81 15.73 9.20 -15.02
C ARG A 81 17.15 8.74 -15.31
N LYS A 82 17.30 7.46 -15.60
CA LYS A 82 18.57 6.85 -16.01
C LYS A 82 19.16 7.61 -17.20
N GLY A 83 20.45 7.88 -17.17
CA GLY A 83 21.16 8.68 -18.17
C GLY A 83 21.08 10.19 -17.93
N GLY A 84 20.63 10.63 -16.75
CA GLY A 84 20.60 12.04 -16.36
C GLY A 84 19.42 12.87 -16.89
N ALA A 85 18.44 12.24 -17.55
CA ALA A 85 17.27 12.96 -18.06
C ALA A 85 16.35 13.40 -16.91
N VAL A 86 15.83 14.62 -16.98
CA VAL A 86 15.03 15.23 -15.91
C VAL A 86 13.60 15.48 -16.38
N LYS A 87 12.60 15.08 -15.58
CA LYS A 87 11.20 15.46 -15.74
C LYS A 87 10.77 16.34 -14.57
N LYS A 88 10.52 17.62 -14.82
CA LYS A 88 10.00 18.55 -13.80
C LYS A 88 8.51 18.28 -13.50
N LEU A 89 8.16 18.33 -12.22
CA LEU A 89 6.81 18.15 -11.70
C LEU A 89 6.24 19.54 -11.36
N ILE A 90 5.66 20.16 -12.36
CA ILE A 90 5.01 21.47 -12.26
C ILE A 90 3.51 21.25 -12.42
N PRO A 91 2.69 21.60 -11.42
CA PRO A 91 1.24 21.47 -11.50
C PRO A 91 0.69 22.17 -12.74
N SER A 92 0.00 21.41 -13.59
CA SER A 92 -0.63 21.93 -14.79
C SER A 92 -2.00 22.52 -14.50
N LYS A 93 -2.45 23.42 -15.38
CA LYS A 93 -3.82 23.96 -15.33
C LYS A 93 -4.88 22.91 -15.69
N GLN A 94 -4.49 21.85 -16.41
CA GLN A 94 -5.39 20.76 -16.76
C GLN A 94 -5.78 20.01 -15.50
N LYS A 95 -7.08 19.78 -15.36
CA LYS A 95 -7.68 19.11 -14.23
C LYS A 95 -8.13 17.71 -14.61
N ARG A 96 -8.08 16.79 -13.67
CA ARG A 96 -8.56 15.42 -13.84
C ARG A 96 -9.22 14.89 -12.57
N THR A 97 -10.05 13.87 -12.75
CA THR A 97 -10.47 12.97 -11.68
C THR A 97 -9.30 12.06 -11.32
N MET A 98 -9.11 11.82 -10.02
CA MET A 98 -8.09 10.93 -9.48
C MET A 98 -8.74 9.91 -8.55
N ARG A 99 -8.49 8.64 -8.83
CA ARG A 99 -8.95 7.50 -8.05
C ARG A 99 -7.78 6.89 -7.28
N LEU A 100 -7.89 6.85 -5.96
CA LEU A 100 -6.83 6.42 -5.05
C LEU A 100 -7.32 5.28 -4.18
N ASN A 101 -6.55 4.20 -4.10
CA ASN A 101 -6.89 3.04 -3.28
C ASN A 101 -5.83 2.75 -2.21
N ARG A 102 -4.70 3.48 -2.19
CA ARG A 102 -3.64 3.32 -1.19
C ARG A 102 -2.90 4.63 -0.88
N LYS A 103 -2.33 4.73 0.32
CA LYS A 103 -1.45 5.84 0.76
C LYS A 103 0.05 5.53 0.74
N TYR A 104 0.40 4.25 0.54
CA TYR A 104 1.79 3.79 0.50
C TYR A 104 1.98 2.69 -0.56
N ILE A 105 3.20 2.59 -1.09
CA ILE A 105 3.59 1.55 -2.05
C ILE A 105 3.35 0.15 -1.48
N LEU A 106 2.77 -0.74 -2.27
CA LEU A 106 2.69 -2.15 -1.91
C LEU A 106 4.06 -2.80 -2.10
N LEU A 107 4.75 -3.09 -0.99
CA LEU A 107 6.09 -3.66 -0.99
C LEU A 107 6.07 -5.16 -1.35
N THR A 108 7.15 -5.63 -1.99
CA THR A 108 7.27 -7.02 -2.49
C THR A 108 7.15 -8.08 -1.40
N ASN A 109 7.52 -7.76 -0.15
CA ASN A 109 7.34 -8.69 0.97
C ASN A 109 5.86 -9.03 1.21
N TRP A 110 4.94 -8.09 0.99
CA TRP A 110 3.51 -8.33 1.08
C TRP A 110 3.01 -9.18 -0.07
N THR A 111 3.43 -8.88 -1.31
CA THR A 111 3.05 -9.68 -2.47
C THR A 111 3.57 -11.11 -2.38
N ASN A 112 4.77 -11.32 -1.83
CA ASN A 112 5.31 -12.66 -1.59
C ASN A 112 4.45 -13.43 -0.58
N ARG A 113 4.02 -12.78 0.52
CA ARG A 113 3.11 -13.41 1.49
C ARG A 113 1.75 -13.77 0.88
N TRP A 114 1.21 -12.91 0.02
CA TRP A 114 -0.05 -13.17 -0.67
C TRP A 114 0.08 -14.32 -1.67
N TYR A 115 1.20 -14.37 -2.41
CA TYR A 115 1.51 -15.48 -3.30
C TYR A 115 1.55 -16.83 -2.56
N GLU A 116 2.04 -16.87 -1.33
CA GLU A 116 2.08 -18.09 -0.52
C GLU A 116 0.69 -18.64 -0.12
N LEU A 117 -0.39 -17.87 -0.28
CA LEU A 117 -1.76 -18.36 -0.09
C LEU A 117 -2.24 -19.23 -1.25
N ILE A 118 -1.59 -19.18 -2.43
CA ILE A 118 -1.92 -20.03 -3.58
C ILE A 118 -1.79 -21.50 -3.17
N GLY A 119 -2.81 -22.30 -3.52
CA GLY A 119 -2.98 -23.68 -3.09
C GLY A 119 -3.76 -23.84 -1.78
N GLY A 120 -4.03 -22.75 -1.05
CA GLY A 120 -4.98 -22.73 0.05
C GLY A 120 -6.40 -23.06 -0.44
N ARG A 121 -7.19 -23.73 0.40
CA ARG A 121 -8.51 -24.25 0.03
C ARG A 121 -9.58 -23.80 1.00
N PHE A 122 -10.79 -23.61 0.49
CA PHE A 122 -11.98 -23.41 1.29
C PHE A 122 -12.84 -24.67 1.20
N GLU A 123 -13.24 -25.20 2.35
CA GLU A 123 -13.92 -26.48 2.48
C GLU A 123 -15.16 -26.32 3.36
N ALA A 124 -16.16 -27.17 3.13
CA ALA A 124 -17.38 -27.21 3.93
C ALA A 124 -17.80 -28.64 4.26
N SER A 125 -18.48 -28.82 5.38
CA SER A 125 -18.83 -30.15 5.91
C SER A 125 -20.05 -30.08 6.83
N ASN A 126 -20.73 -31.21 7.02
CA ASN A 126 -21.70 -31.41 8.11
C ASN A 126 -21.11 -32.25 9.27
N ASP A 127 -19.84 -32.61 9.16
CA ASP A 127 -19.02 -33.24 10.18
C ASP A 127 -17.94 -32.25 10.67
N SER A 128 -17.87 -32.02 11.98
CA SER A 128 -16.92 -31.08 12.60
C SER A 128 -15.45 -31.47 12.40
N ASP A 129 -15.19 -32.75 12.14
CA ASP A 129 -13.84 -33.26 11.88
C ASP A 129 -13.44 -33.17 10.40
N PHE A 130 -14.35 -32.71 9.54
CA PHE A 130 -14.13 -32.55 8.09
C PHE A 130 -13.61 -33.81 7.38
N ARG A 131 -13.95 -35.01 7.87
CA ARG A 131 -13.50 -36.29 7.28
C ARG A 131 -13.92 -36.47 5.82
N ASN A 132 -15.10 -35.94 5.46
CA ASN A 132 -15.66 -35.95 4.11
C ASN A 132 -16.06 -34.53 3.69
N ALA A 133 -15.11 -33.60 3.72
CA ALA A 133 -15.37 -32.22 3.36
C ALA A 133 -15.55 -32.05 1.85
N ASP A 134 -16.52 -31.23 1.46
CA ASP A 134 -16.69 -30.76 0.09
C ASP A 134 -15.78 -29.55 -0.15
N LEU A 135 -15.05 -29.55 -1.27
CA LEU A 135 -14.23 -28.42 -1.69
C LEU A 135 -15.12 -27.31 -2.26
N LEU A 136 -15.06 -26.12 -1.65
CA LEU A 136 -15.77 -24.94 -2.12
C LEU A 136 -14.95 -24.16 -3.16
N HIS A 137 -13.66 -23.95 -2.88
CA HIS A 137 -12.77 -23.17 -3.72
C HIS A 137 -11.29 -23.47 -3.43
N THR A 138 -10.43 -23.28 -4.42
CA THR A 138 -8.96 -23.29 -4.25
C THR A 138 -8.42 -21.97 -4.77
N ILE A 139 -7.52 -21.35 -4.00
CA ILE A 139 -6.82 -20.13 -4.41
C ILE A 139 -5.80 -20.54 -5.48
N CYS A 140 -6.13 -20.29 -6.76
CA CYS A 140 -5.26 -20.59 -7.89
C CYS A 140 -4.55 -19.33 -8.42
N ASP A 141 -5.17 -18.17 -8.26
CA ASP A 141 -4.68 -16.89 -8.76
C ASP A 141 -4.02 -16.07 -7.65
N PHE A 142 -3.23 -15.07 -8.04
CA PHE A 142 -2.58 -14.15 -7.12
C PHE A 142 -3.63 -13.35 -6.31
N PRO A 143 -3.71 -13.52 -4.97
CA PRO A 143 -4.68 -12.78 -4.17
C PRO A 143 -4.42 -11.28 -4.20
N VAL A 144 -5.50 -10.51 -4.15
CA VAL A 144 -5.47 -9.05 -3.97
C VAL A 144 -5.94 -8.68 -2.58
N TYR A 145 -6.17 -7.39 -2.31
CA TYR A 145 -6.60 -6.92 -0.99
C TYR A 145 -7.91 -7.55 -0.52
N CYS A 146 -8.94 -7.50 -1.35
CA CYS A 146 -10.25 -8.09 -1.12
C CYS A 146 -10.52 -9.13 -2.21
N ASN A 147 -10.74 -10.38 -1.82
CA ASN A 147 -10.97 -11.47 -2.76
C ASN A 147 -12.37 -12.02 -2.52
N GLU A 148 -13.26 -11.81 -3.49
CA GLU A 148 -14.62 -12.36 -3.46
C GLU A 148 -14.71 -13.60 -4.34
N VAL A 149 -15.29 -14.67 -3.80
CA VAL A 149 -15.51 -15.92 -4.51
C VAL A 149 -17.00 -16.25 -4.47
N LYS A 150 -17.62 -16.30 -5.66
CA LYS A 150 -18.99 -16.79 -5.83
C LYS A 150 -19.00 -18.31 -5.77
N LEU A 151 -19.88 -18.86 -4.94
CA LEU A 151 -20.02 -20.29 -4.72
C LEU A 151 -21.32 -20.80 -5.33
N GLN A 152 -21.27 -21.98 -5.91
CA GLN A 152 -22.43 -22.66 -6.52
C GLN A 152 -22.72 -23.95 -5.75
N THR A 153 -22.94 -23.84 -4.44
CA THR A 153 -23.22 -25.01 -3.60
C THR A 153 -24.63 -25.54 -3.86
N THR A 154 -24.82 -26.86 -3.74
CA THR A 154 -26.13 -27.52 -3.83
C THR A 154 -26.60 -28.07 -2.48
N LYS A 155 -25.70 -28.16 -1.49
CA LYS A 155 -25.96 -28.67 -0.15
C LYS A 155 -25.89 -27.53 0.87
N SER A 156 -26.50 -27.76 2.03
CA SER A 156 -26.29 -26.93 3.23
C SER A 156 -25.18 -27.53 4.09
N TYR A 157 -24.35 -26.66 4.67
CA TYR A 157 -23.21 -27.04 5.51
C TYR A 157 -23.28 -26.34 6.85
N ARG A 158 -22.94 -27.06 7.92
CA ARG A 158 -22.79 -26.50 9.26
C ARG A 158 -21.37 -26.00 9.54
N TYR A 159 -20.36 -26.63 8.97
CA TYR A 159 -18.96 -26.31 9.21
C TYR A 159 -18.29 -25.82 7.94
N VAL A 160 -17.51 -24.74 8.06
CA VAL A 160 -16.75 -24.15 6.94
C VAL A 160 -15.36 -23.82 7.41
N ARG A 161 -14.36 -23.95 6.53
CA ARG A 161 -12.97 -23.61 6.87
C ARG A 161 -12.15 -23.15 5.68
N TYR A 162 -11.13 -22.37 5.96
CA TYR A 162 -9.94 -22.22 5.13
C TYR A 162 -8.85 -23.19 5.63
N VAL A 163 -8.23 -23.92 4.70
CA VAL A 163 -7.07 -24.79 4.90
C VAL A 163 -5.88 -24.19 4.18
N SER A 164 -4.79 -23.98 4.90
CA SER A 164 -3.55 -23.40 4.37
C SER A 164 -2.91 -24.22 3.24
N SER A 165 -2.12 -23.55 2.39
CA SER A 165 -1.33 -24.17 1.31
C SER A 165 -0.17 -25.05 1.82
N LYS A 166 0.11 -25.02 3.13
CA LYS A 166 1.24 -25.68 3.81
C LYS A 166 2.65 -25.18 3.42
N VAL A 167 2.74 -24.26 2.48
CA VAL A 167 4.03 -23.69 2.01
C VAL A 167 4.62 -22.76 3.07
N SER A 168 3.77 -21.93 3.69
CA SER A 168 4.17 -20.92 4.68
C SER A 168 3.15 -20.75 5.80
N LYS A 169 3.41 -19.76 6.67
CA LYS A 169 2.52 -19.29 7.75
C LYS A 169 1.72 -18.05 7.32
N SER A 170 1.52 -17.82 6.02
CA SER A 170 0.75 -16.67 5.54
C SER A 170 -0.67 -16.72 6.07
N ALA A 171 -1.00 -15.72 6.88
CA ALA A 171 -2.28 -15.60 7.56
C ALA A 171 -3.31 -14.84 6.72
N LEU A 172 -4.59 -15.16 6.96
CA LEU A 172 -5.70 -14.28 6.60
C LEU A 172 -5.86 -13.21 7.69
N ALA A 173 -6.19 -12.00 7.26
CA ALA A 173 -6.70 -10.96 8.14
C ALA A 173 -8.17 -11.25 8.47
N GLU A 174 -8.99 -11.46 7.44
CA GLU A 174 -10.43 -11.65 7.58
C GLU A 174 -10.93 -12.73 6.62
N LEU A 175 -11.99 -13.45 7.03
CA LEU A 175 -12.70 -14.45 6.27
C LEU A 175 -14.19 -14.37 6.59
N ALA A 176 -15.01 -14.12 5.57
CA ALA A 176 -16.46 -14.05 5.71
C ALA A 176 -17.16 -15.05 4.77
N PHE A 177 -18.24 -15.65 5.24
CA PHE A 177 -19.07 -16.59 4.49
C PHE A 177 -20.50 -16.06 4.40
N PHE A 178 -21.18 -16.30 3.28
CA PHE A 178 -22.48 -15.70 2.99
C PHE A 178 -23.54 -16.72 2.57
N CYS A 179 -24.79 -16.43 2.93
CA CYS A 179 -26.01 -17.16 2.60
C CYS A 179 -27.09 -16.16 2.20
N ASN A 180 -27.67 -16.32 1.02
CA ASN A 180 -28.63 -15.37 0.46
C ASN A 180 -28.12 -13.92 0.55
N GLU A 181 -26.87 -13.71 0.14
CA GLU A 181 -26.15 -12.42 0.17
C GLU A 181 -25.92 -11.81 1.57
N LYS A 182 -26.30 -12.52 2.64
CA LYS A 182 -26.07 -12.09 4.03
C LYS A 182 -24.90 -12.83 4.61
N GLU A 183 -24.02 -12.09 5.27
CA GLU A 183 -22.93 -12.70 6.02
C GLU A 183 -23.48 -13.56 7.16
N ILE A 184 -22.90 -14.75 7.32
CA ILE A 184 -23.26 -15.69 8.38
C ILE A 184 -22.18 -15.69 9.44
N LYS A 185 -22.62 -15.51 10.68
CA LYS A 185 -21.78 -15.61 11.87
C LYS A 185 -21.79 -17.04 12.40
N GLY A 186 -20.73 -17.40 13.09
CA GLY A 186 -20.62 -18.70 13.75
C GLY A 186 -19.57 -18.67 14.85
N ARG A 187 -19.38 -19.81 15.49
CA ARG A 187 -18.31 -19.99 16.47
C ARG A 187 -17.01 -20.32 15.77
N ALA A 188 -16.01 -19.46 15.93
CA ALA A 188 -14.67 -19.68 15.40
C ALA A 188 -14.04 -20.97 15.95
N MET A 189 -13.40 -21.71 15.05
CA MET A 189 -12.67 -22.94 15.33
C MET A 189 -11.47 -23.08 14.39
N GLY A 190 -10.48 -23.87 14.78
CA GLY A 190 -9.27 -24.05 13.98
C GLY A 190 -8.24 -24.93 14.64
N GLU A 191 -7.23 -25.32 13.87
CA GLU A 191 -6.08 -26.09 14.32
C GLU A 191 -4.79 -25.40 13.84
N GLY A 192 -3.74 -25.47 14.66
CA GLY A 192 -2.49 -24.76 14.39
C GLY A 192 -2.55 -23.26 14.72
N LEU A 193 -3.60 -22.79 15.40
CA LEU A 193 -3.73 -21.41 15.93
C LEU A 193 -4.32 -21.43 17.34
N SER A 194 -4.00 -20.41 18.16
CA SER A 194 -4.63 -20.25 19.48
C SER A 194 -6.10 -19.83 19.37
N PRO A 195 -6.96 -20.13 20.36
CA PRO A 195 -8.37 -19.74 20.31
C PRO A 195 -8.62 -18.24 20.11
N PRO A 196 -7.85 -17.30 20.71
CA PRO A 196 -7.96 -15.87 20.37
C PRO A 196 -7.62 -15.59 18.90
N SER A 197 -6.60 -16.27 18.36
CA SER A 197 -6.18 -16.10 16.97
C SER A 197 -7.23 -16.61 15.97
N GLN A 198 -7.97 -17.67 16.31
CA GLN A 198 -9.07 -18.16 15.47
C GLN A 198 -10.17 -17.11 15.29
N LYS A 199 -10.50 -16.37 16.35
CA LYS A 199 -11.53 -15.32 16.33
C LYS A 199 -11.15 -14.14 15.45
N ARG A 200 -9.84 -13.85 15.34
CA ARG A 200 -9.30 -12.75 14.53
C ARG A 200 -9.57 -12.89 13.03
N ALA A 201 -9.81 -14.10 12.52
CA ALA A 201 -10.27 -14.25 11.14
C ALA A 201 -11.71 -13.74 10.89
N PHE A 202 -12.45 -13.37 11.93
CA PHE A 202 -13.89 -13.11 11.88
C PHE A 202 -14.29 -11.91 12.76
N ASP A 203 -13.36 -11.00 13.08
CA ASP A 203 -13.61 -9.88 13.99
C ASP A 203 -13.88 -8.55 13.28
N HIS A 204 -13.91 -8.55 11.94
CA HIS A 204 -14.03 -7.37 11.08
C HIS A 204 -12.91 -6.34 11.26
N ASP A 205 -11.80 -6.71 11.90
CA ASP A 205 -10.61 -5.90 12.00
C ASP A 205 -9.57 -6.41 10.99
N LEU A 206 -9.50 -5.73 9.84
CA LEU A 206 -8.56 -6.06 8.75
C LEU A 206 -7.08 -5.93 9.15
N MET A 207 -6.77 -5.43 10.34
CA MET A 207 -5.42 -5.36 10.91
C MET A 207 -5.10 -6.49 11.89
N SER A 208 -6.14 -7.15 12.41
CA SER A 208 -6.02 -8.38 13.15
C SER A 208 -5.69 -9.52 12.17
N ILE A 209 -5.08 -10.62 12.67
CA ILE A 209 -4.76 -11.78 11.83
C ILE A 209 -5.04 -13.09 12.55
N ALA A 210 -5.47 -14.09 11.78
CA ALA A 210 -5.42 -15.48 12.19
C ALA A 210 -3.98 -15.99 12.14
N ASP A 211 -3.19 -15.57 13.13
CA ASP A 211 -1.77 -15.89 13.32
C ASP A 211 -1.55 -17.39 13.57
N PRO A 212 -0.92 -18.12 12.63
CA PRO A 212 -0.74 -19.55 12.72
C PRO A 212 0.61 -19.91 13.36
N GLN A 213 0.59 -20.91 14.23
CA GLN A 213 1.77 -21.43 14.92
C GLN A 213 2.57 -22.42 14.06
N GLN A 214 1.95 -22.96 13.00
CA GLN A 214 2.55 -23.92 12.06
C GLN A 214 2.07 -23.67 10.63
N LYS A 215 2.73 -24.29 9.65
CA LYS A 215 2.38 -24.12 8.23
C LYS A 215 1.10 -24.86 7.84
N ASP A 216 0.85 -26.02 8.46
CA ASP A 216 -0.35 -26.82 8.23
C ASP A 216 -1.42 -26.42 9.25
N TYR A 217 -2.08 -25.30 8.99
CA TYR A 217 -3.15 -24.79 9.84
C TYR A 217 -4.46 -24.70 9.06
N TRP A 218 -5.57 -24.64 9.79
CA TRP A 218 -6.88 -24.30 9.23
C TRP A 218 -7.69 -23.49 10.24
N VAL A 219 -8.55 -22.60 9.72
CA VAL A 219 -9.43 -21.74 10.52
C VAL A 219 -10.81 -21.67 9.87
N GLY A 220 -11.87 -21.64 10.66
CA GLY A 220 -13.23 -21.81 10.18
C GLY A 220 -14.29 -21.49 11.21
N LEU A 221 -15.54 -21.77 10.85
CA LEU A 221 -16.72 -21.55 11.68
C LEU A 221 -17.53 -22.84 11.83
N ASP A 222 -18.05 -23.06 13.04
CA ASP A 222 -19.32 -23.77 13.26
C ASP A 222 -20.44 -22.75 13.11
N LEU A 223 -21.22 -22.85 12.02
CA LEU A 223 -22.32 -21.93 11.70
C LEU A 223 -23.54 -22.13 12.61
N GLU A 224 -23.50 -23.11 13.52
CA GLU A 224 -24.58 -23.54 14.42
C GLU A 224 -25.77 -24.18 13.69
N GLN A 225 -26.20 -23.60 12.56
CA GLN A 225 -27.24 -24.09 11.67
C GLN A 225 -26.68 -24.29 10.25
N PRO A 226 -27.00 -25.41 9.58
CA PRO A 226 -26.59 -25.61 8.19
C PRO A 226 -27.11 -24.51 7.25
N CYS A 227 -26.24 -23.95 6.43
CA CYS A 227 -26.59 -22.97 5.40
C CYS A 227 -26.06 -23.39 4.02
N ARG A 228 -26.79 -23.03 2.97
CA ARG A 228 -26.35 -23.15 1.57
C ARG A 228 -25.57 -21.90 1.15
N LEU A 229 -24.25 -22.02 1.10
CA LEU A 229 -23.33 -20.90 0.87
C LEU A 229 -23.34 -20.43 -0.59
N ASP A 230 -23.36 -19.12 -0.81
CA ASP A 230 -23.35 -18.50 -2.15
C ASP A 230 -22.12 -17.62 -2.42
N LYS A 231 -21.42 -17.20 -1.37
CA LYS A 231 -20.21 -16.39 -1.47
C LYS A 231 -19.31 -16.59 -0.26
N LEU A 232 -18.01 -16.45 -0.49
CA LEU A 232 -17.05 -16.15 0.55
C LEU A 232 -16.21 -14.94 0.16
N VAL A 233 -15.68 -14.24 1.16
CA VAL A 233 -14.78 -13.11 1.00
C VAL A 233 -13.60 -13.32 1.93
N TYR A 234 -12.38 -13.12 1.44
CA TYR A 234 -11.19 -13.20 2.28
C TYR A 234 -10.20 -12.07 2.01
N TYR A 235 -9.54 -11.66 3.08
CA TYR A 235 -8.51 -10.63 3.07
C TYR A 235 -7.20 -11.26 3.53
N PRO A 236 -6.14 -11.26 2.69
CA PRO A 236 -4.81 -11.60 3.15
C PRO A 236 -4.36 -10.63 4.25
N ARG A 237 -3.42 -11.07 5.10
CA ARG A 237 -2.69 -10.14 5.98
C ARG A 237 -2.12 -8.99 5.14
N ASN A 238 -2.41 -7.77 5.55
CA ASN A 238 -2.04 -6.56 4.83
C ASN A 238 -1.29 -5.56 5.73
N ASP A 239 -1.07 -4.36 5.22
CA ASP A 239 -0.17 -3.35 5.75
C ASP A 239 -0.86 -2.04 6.15
N ASP A 240 -2.19 -2.02 6.26
CA ASP A 240 -3.00 -0.84 6.62
C ASP A 240 -2.83 0.38 5.70
N ASN A 241 -2.28 0.16 4.51
CA ASN A 241 -1.98 1.25 3.57
C ASN A 241 -3.01 1.35 2.44
N PHE A 242 -4.04 0.49 2.44
CA PHE A 242 -5.25 0.66 1.63
C PHE A 242 -6.16 1.74 2.20
N ILE A 243 -7.12 2.22 1.40
CA ILE A 243 -8.20 3.06 1.90
C ILE A 243 -9.14 2.21 2.75
N VAL A 244 -9.31 2.62 4.01
CA VAL A 244 -10.19 1.99 4.98
C VAL A 244 -11.45 2.82 5.14
N ILE A 245 -12.62 2.18 4.98
CA ILE A 245 -13.94 2.82 5.09
C ILE A 245 -14.10 3.44 6.48
N GLY A 246 -14.65 4.66 6.53
CA GLY A 246 -14.87 5.43 7.75
C GLY A 246 -13.68 6.27 8.20
N GLU A 247 -12.49 6.05 7.63
CA GLU A 247 -11.31 6.85 7.94
C GLU A 247 -11.23 8.12 7.10
N VAL A 248 -10.54 9.13 7.63
CA VAL A 248 -10.44 10.47 7.04
C VAL A 248 -9.10 10.64 6.35
N TYR A 249 -9.13 11.14 5.12
CA TYR A 249 -7.95 11.32 4.28
C TYR A 249 -7.88 12.74 3.72
N GLU A 250 -6.67 13.21 3.46
CA GLU A 250 -6.44 14.50 2.81
C GLU A 250 -5.40 14.35 1.70
N LEU A 251 -5.76 14.77 0.50
CA LEU A 251 -4.88 14.74 -0.66
C LEU A 251 -4.17 16.08 -0.80
N PHE A 252 -2.87 16.02 -1.05
CA PHE A 252 -2.04 17.19 -1.35
C PHE A 252 -1.43 17.09 -2.74
N TYR A 253 -1.16 18.23 -3.36
CA TYR A 253 -0.17 18.34 -4.44
C TYR A 253 0.97 19.26 -4.03
N CYS A 254 2.16 19.01 -4.57
CA CYS A 254 3.33 19.85 -4.35
C CYS A 254 3.44 20.92 -5.45
N ASP A 255 3.62 22.18 -5.05
CA ASP A 255 4.07 23.26 -5.93
C ASP A 255 5.32 23.90 -5.32
N LYS A 256 6.46 23.82 -6.03
CA LYS A 256 7.76 24.34 -5.55
C LYS A 256 8.08 23.98 -4.10
N GLY A 257 7.85 22.73 -3.71
CA GLY A 257 8.16 22.22 -2.37
C GLY A 257 7.04 22.43 -1.34
N ASP A 258 6.08 23.31 -1.60
CA ASP A 258 4.95 23.55 -0.71
C ASP A 258 3.80 22.57 -1.00
N TRP A 259 3.19 22.04 0.05
CA TRP A 259 2.05 21.12 -0.03
C TRP A 259 0.73 21.90 0.01
N HIS A 260 -0.04 21.80 -1.07
CA HIS A 260 -1.36 22.41 -1.19
C HIS A 260 -2.45 21.35 -1.08
N SER A 261 -3.39 21.57 -0.15
CA SER A 261 -4.52 20.65 0.05
C SER A 261 -5.49 20.69 -1.14
N LEU A 262 -5.98 19.52 -1.51
CA LEU A 262 -7.06 19.29 -2.48
C LEU A 262 -8.36 18.88 -1.79
N GLY A 263 -8.41 18.94 -0.46
CA GLY A 263 -9.58 18.64 0.34
C GLY A 263 -9.46 17.39 1.19
N ILE A 264 -10.34 17.32 2.17
CA ILE A 264 -10.47 16.23 3.14
C ILE A 264 -11.70 15.40 2.76
N MET A 265 -11.58 14.07 2.82
CA MET A 265 -12.68 13.13 2.56
C MET A 265 -12.70 12.03 3.61
N THR A 266 -13.90 11.62 4.03
CA THR A 266 -14.10 10.35 4.73
C THR A 266 -14.32 9.26 3.70
N ALA A 267 -13.62 8.14 3.82
CA ALA A 267 -13.75 7.04 2.89
C ALA A 267 -15.11 6.35 3.04
N GLU A 268 -15.93 6.38 1.99
CA GLU A 268 -17.21 5.65 1.93
C GLU A 268 -17.04 4.27 1.24
N SER A 269 -15.89 4.04 0.61
CA SER A 269 -15.53 2.80 -0.07
C SER A 269 -14.02 2.54 0.03
N GLY A 270 -13.54 1.42 -0.52
CA GLY A 270 -12.10 1.12 -0.63
C GLY A 270 -11.33 1.99 -1.64
N GLU A 271 -11.97 3.03 -2.17
CA GLU A 271 -11.39 4.01 -3.08
C GLU A 271 -11.83 5.44 -2.68
N LEU A 272 -10.92 6.40 -2.81
CA LEU A 272 -11.19 7.84 -2.75
C LEU A 272 -11.19 8.42 -4.17
N VAL A 273 -12.16 9.29 -4.44
CA VAL A 273 -12.31 9.96 -5.73
C VAL A 273 -12.18 11.47 -5.53
N TYR A 274 -11.05 12.04 -5.96
CA TYR A 274 -10.82 13.48 -5.94
C TYR A 274 -11.04 14.07 -7.33
N GLU A 275 -11.88 15.11 -7.40
CA GLU A 275 -12.12 15.88 -8.61
C GLU A 275 -11.20 17.10 -8.70
N ASN A 276 -11.06 17.66 -9.89
CA ASN A 276 -10.34 18.92 -10.13
C ASN A 276 -8.85 18.91 -9.73
N VAL A 277 -8.21 17.73 -9.77
CA VAL A 277 -6.80 17.55 -9.38
C VAL A 277 -5.88 18.05 -10.50
N PRO A 278 -4.91 18.95 -10.24
CA PRO A 278 -3.99 19.44 -11.28
C PRO A 278 -3.11 18.30 -11.79
N GLY A 279 -2.92 18.16 -13.11
CA GLY A 279 -2.02 17.16 -13.70
C GLY A 279 -0.52 17.52 -13.57
N ASN A 280 0.38 16.59 -13.91
CA ASN A 280 1.85 16.76 -13.87
C ASN A 280 2.41 17.26 -12.52
N ALA A 281 1.74 16.96 -11.41
CA ALA A 281 2.19 17.31 -10.08
C ALA A 281 2.72 16.08 -9.32
N LEU A 282 3.41 16.34 -8.22
CA LEU A 282 3.68 15.34 -7.18
C LEU A 282 2.55 15.40 -6.15
N TYR A 283 2.05 14.25 -5.71
CA TYR A 283 0.95 14.15 -4.76
C TYR A 283 1.38 13.40 -3.50
N LEU A 284 0.64 13.64 -2.43
CA LEU A 284 0.77 12.95 -1.16
C LEU A 284 -0.61 12.77 -0.55
N LEU A 285 -1.00 11.52 -0.28
CA LEU A 285 -2.24 11.22 0.40
C LEU A 285 -1.94 10.94 1.88
N LYS A 286 -2.53 11.74 2.77
CA LYS A 286 -2.37 11.58 4.21
C LYS A 286 -3.61 10.95 4.83
N ASN A 287 -3.41 10.01 5.74
CA ASN A 287 -4.49 9.51 6.59
C ASN A 287 -4.53 10.37 7.85
N ARG A 288 -5.65 11.05 8.07
CA ARG A 288 -5.87 11.96 9.21
C ARG A 288 -6.44 11.24 10.43
N THR A 289 -6.84 9.97 10.29
CA THR A 289 -7.32 9.12 11.39
C THR A 289 -6.17 8.39 12.08
N LYS A 290 -5.31 7.70 11.32
CA LYS A 290 -4.23 6.87 11.88
C LYS A 290 -3.05 6.68 10.93
N GLY A 291 -1.94 6.19 11.47
CA GLY A 291 -0.72 5.90 10.73
C GLY A 291 0.01 7.17 10.25
N LYS A 292 1.28 7.00 9.87
CA LYS A 292 2.11 8.07 9.28
C LYS A 292 2.93 7.60 8.09
N GLU A 293 2.71 6.34 7.66
CA GLU A 293 3.32 5.78 6.46
C GLU A 293 2.60 6.34 5.23
N GLU A 294 3.19 7.35 4.63
CA GLU A 294 2.64 8.08 3.49
C GLU A 294 3.76 8.30 2.49
N ARG A 295 3.51 7.99 1.22
CA ARG A 295 4.53 8.10 0.17
C ARG A 295 4.07 9.07 -0.90
N ILE A 296 5.01 9.84 -1.42
CA ILE A 296 4.76 10.68 -2.59
C ILE A 296 4.54 9.83 -3.84
N PHE A 297 3.69 10.31 -4.73
CA PHE A 297 3.42 9.64 -5.99
C PHE A 297 3.11 10.65 -7.10
N THR A 298 3.30 10.23 -8.35
CA THR A 298 2.68 10.86 -9.52
C THR A 298 1.48 10.02 -9.96
N TYR A 299 0.59 10.59 -10.77
CA TYR A 299 -0.58 9.90 -11.27
C TYR A 299 -0.54 9.80 -12.80
N GLU A 300 -0.18 8.63 -13.30
CA GLU A 300 0.09 8.36 -14.72
C GLU A 300 -0.80 7.21 -15.19
N ASN A 301 -1.45 7.34 -16.35
CA ASN A 301 -2.35 6.32 -16.91
C ASN A 301 -3.40 5.81 -15.90
N ASP A 302 -4.01 6.75 -15.17
CA ASP A 302 -5.03 6.50 -14.13
C ASP A 302 -4.55 5.63 -12.96
N ARG A 303 -3.25 5.64 -12.68
CA ARG A 303 -2.62 4.86 -11.61
C ARG A 303 -1.61 5.67 -10.80
N GLN A 304 -1.48 5.32 -9.52
CA GLN A 304 -0.44 5.84 -8.64
C GLN A 304 0.92 5.25 -9.02
N VAL A 305 1.91 6.11 -9.23
CA VAL A 305 3.33 5.76 -9.47
C VAL A 305 4.15 6.35 -8.33
N TRP A 306 4.72 5.48 -7.50
CA TRP A 306 5.39 5.85 -6.24
C TRP A 306 6.85 6.27 -6.44
N TRP A 307 7.33 7.22 -5.63
CA TRP A 307 8.69 7.76 -5.68
C TRP A 307 9.34 7.86 -4.32
#